data_AF-A0A453C0D1-F1
#
_entry.id   AF-A0A453C0D1-F1
#
_cell.length_a   1.000
_cell.length_b   1.000
_cell.length_c   1.000
_cell.angle_alpha   90.00
_cell.angle_beta   90.00
_cell.angle_gamma   90.00
#
_symmetry.space_group_name_H-M   'P 1'
#
loop_
_entity.id
_entity.type
_entity.pdbx_description
1 polymer ?
#
loop_
_entity_poly.entity_id
_entity_poly.type
_entity_poly.pdbx_seq_one_letter_code
_entity_poly.pdbx_strand_id
1 'polypeptide(L)'
;MKISGWKEKLLSAGGKEILLKSVVQAIPTYAMSVFKIPKKICKGIIDAMSQFWWGDEDNQKRMHWMAWWKMCVPKEQGGMGFCDIHYFNLALLAKQAWHLVDNPESLCATILRAKYFPKVI
;
A
#
# COMPACT_ATOMS: atom_id res chain seq x y z
N MET A 1 5.05 4.68 -13.15
CA MET A 1 4.42 5.10 -11.87
C MET A 1 4.87 6.53 -11.61
N LYS A 2 4.01 7.47 -11.18
CA LYS A 2 4.35 8.91 -11.07
C LYS A 2 5.63 9.22 -10.28
N ILE A 3 6.06 8.29 -9.43
CA ILE A 3 7.29 8.29 -8.65
C ILE A 3 8.54 8.55 -9.50
N SER A 4 8.64 7.97 -10.70
CA SER A 4 9.82 8.15 -11.58
C SER A 4 9.94 9.56 -12.18
N GLY A 5 8.86 10.35 -12.14
CA GLY A 5 8.87 11.75 -12.59
C GLY A 5 9.23 12.74 -11.48
N TRP A 6 9.38 12.29 -10.23
CA TRP A 6 9.75 13.16 -9.12
C TRP A 6 11.25 13.34 -9.08
N LYS A 7 11.71 14.60 -9.02
CA LYS A 7 13.14 14.91 -8.88
C LYS A 7 13.62 14.59 -7.47
N GLU A 8 13.89 13.31 -7.22
CA GLU A 8 14.40 12.79 -5.95
C GLU A 8 15.63 13.54 -5.41
N LYS A 9 16.47 14.07 -6.32
CA LYS A 9 17.67 14.86 -6.00
C LYS A 9 17.37 16.23 -5.37
N LEU A 10 16.16 16.76 -5.54
CA LEU A 10 15.77 18.07 -4.99
C LEU A 10 15.05 17.95 -3.63
N LEU A 11 14.78 16.73 -3.18
CA LEU A 11 13.99 16.49 -1.98
C LEU A 11 14.90 16.12 -0.81
N SER A 12 14.66 16.75 0.35
CA SER A 12 15.24 16.31 1.60
C SER A 12 14.74 14.91 1.98
N ALA A 13 15.46 14.21 2.86
CA ALA A 13 15.03 12.89 3.35
C ALA A 13 13.62 12.95 3.98
N GLY A 14 13.31 14.02 4.74
CA GLY A 14 11.97 14.25 5.27
C GLY A 14 10.92 14.49 4.19
N GLY A 15 11.25 15.23 3.13
CA GLY A 15 10.36 15.44 1.98
C GLY A 15 10.03 14.14 1.24
N LYS A 16 11.03 13.27 1.04
CA LYS A 16 10.82 11.92 0.48
C LYS A 16 9.91 11.08 1.37
N GLU A 17 10.10 11.13 2.69
CA GLU A 17 9.30 10.35 3.65
C GLU A 17 7.82 10.76 3.57
N ILE A 18 7.56 12.06 3.60
CA ILE A 18 6.22 12.63 3.52
C ILE A 18 5.55 12.23 2.20
N LEU A 19 6.24 12.36 1.06
CA LEU A 19 5.69 12.01 -0.25
C LEU A 19 5.34 10.52 -0.37
N LEU A 20 6.18 9.62 0.14
CA LEU A 20 5.88 8.19 0.16
C LEU A 20 4.62 7.90 0.98
N LYS A 21 4.47 8.52 2.15
CA LYS A 21 3.33 8.29 3.04
C LYS A 21 2.04 8.95 2.54
N SER A 22 2.10 10.19 2.09
CA SER A 22 0.90 10.95 1.73
C SER A 22 0.37 10.63 0.33
N VAL A 23 1.27 10.33 -0.62
CA VAL A 23 0.89 10.14 -2.02
C VAL A 23 0.98 8.66 -2.41
N VAL A 24 2.13 8.03 -2.23
CA VAL A 24 2.35 6.67 -2.75
C VAL A 24 1.50 5.64 -2.03
N GLN A 25 1.32 5.77 -0.70
CA GLN A 25 0.46 4.87 0.06
C GLN A 25 -1.04 5.18 -0.14
N ALA A 26 -1.41 6.43 -0.45
CA ALA A 26 -2.83 6.82 -0.59
C ALA A 26 -3.44 6.44 -1.94
N ILE A 27 -2.69 6.57 -3.04
CA ILE A 27 -3.16 6.27 -4.41
C ILE A 27 -3.74 4.85 -4.54
N PRO A 28 -3.06 3.78 -4.08
CA PRO A 28 -3.58 2.43 -4.25
C PRO A 28 -4.72 2.09 -3.28
N THR A 29 -5.00 2.90 -2.25
CA THR A 29 -5.95 2.56 -1.16
C THR A 29 -7.34 2.22 -1.68
N TYR A 30 -7.83 2.94 -2.70
CA TYR A 30 -9.13 2.65 -3.31
C TYR A 30 -9.16 1.30 -4.02
N ALA A 31 -8.14 0.98 -4.82
CA ALA A 31 -8.05 -0.31 -5.49
C ALA A 31 -7.86 -1.46 -4.47
N MET A 32 -7.06 -1.22 -3.43
CA MET A 32 -6.79 -2.19 -2.37
C MET A 32 -7.98 -2.48 -1.47
N SER A 33 -8.94 -1.57 -1.34
CA SER A 33 -10.15 -1.86 -0.55
C SER A 33 -11.10 -2.81 -1.27
N VAL A 34 -11.03 -2.90 -2.60
CA VAL A 34 -11.94 -3.73 -3.41
C VAL A 34 -11.29 -5.01 -3.90
N PHE A 35 -10.00 -4.97 -4.26
CA PHE A 35 -9.30 -6.08 -4.91
C PHE A 35 -8.16 -6.65 -4.07
N LYS A 36 -8.02 -7.98 -4.07
CA LYS A 36 -6.82 -8.65 -3.57
C LYS A 36 -5.71 -8.55 -4.60
N ILE A 37 -4.71 -7.73 -4.31
CA ILE A 37 -3.59 -7.48 -5.20
C ILE A 37 -2.62 -8.67 -5.16
N PRO A 38 -2.18 -9.21 -6.32
CA PRO A 38 -1.16 -10.24 -6.38
C PRO A 38 0.15 -9.78 -5.72
N LYS A 39 0.80 -10.66 -4.96
CA LYS A 39 2.07 -10.38 -4.27
C LYS A 39 3.16 -9.82 -5.19
N LYS A 40 3.18 -10.24 -6.47
CA LYS A 40 4.12 -9.73 -7.49
C LYS A 40 3.95 -8.23 -7.74
N ILE A 41 2.71 -7.75 -7.79
CA ILE A 41 2.42 -6.32 -7.99
C ILE A 41 2.76 -5.53 -6.72
N CYS A 42 2.39 -6.05 -5.54
CA CYS A 42 2.79 -5.45 -4.26
C CYS A 42 4.31 -5.31 -4.17
N LYS A 43 5.05 -6.35 -4.56
CA LYS A 43 6.51 -6.33 -4.61
C LYS A 43 7.03 -5.27 -5.58
N GLY A 44 6.47 -5.16 -6.79
CA GLY A 44 6.86 -4.10 -7.74
C GLY A 44 6.62 -2.68 -7.20
N ILE A 45 5.56 -2.46 -6.42
CA ILE A 45 5.31 -1.17 -5.75
C ILE A 45 6.36 -0.91 -4.67
N ILE A 46 6.64 -1.92 -3.82
CA ILE A 46 7.66 -1.84 -2.77
C ILE A 46 9.04 -1.57 -3.38
N ASP A 47 9.38 -2.24 -4.47
CA ASP A 47 10.64 -2.06 -5.18
C ASP A 47 10.75 -0.61 -5.69
N ALA A 48 9.70 -0.06 -6.31
CA ALA A 48 9.67 1.34 -6.74
C ALA A 48 9.77 2.34 -5.57
N MET A 49 9.12 2.06 -4.43
CA MET A 49 9.24 2.88 -3.23
C MET A 49 10.66 2.86 -2.66
N SER A 50 11.31 1.69 -2.69
CA SER A 50 12.68 1.53 -2.19
C SER A 50 13.70 2.24 -3.06
N GLN A 51 13.57 2.14 -4.38
CA GLN A 51 14.37 2.91 -5.34
C GLN A 51 14.25 4.41 -5.07
N PHE A 52 13.01 4.91 -4.90
CA PHE A 52 12.76 6.32 -4.62
C PHE A 52 13.36 6.81 -3.30
N TRP A 53 13.29 5.97 -2.27
CA TRP A 53 13.84 6.29 -0.97
C TRP A 53 15.37 6.40 -1.03
N TRP A 54 16.04 5.40 -1.58
CA TRP A 54 17.51 5.34 -1.61
C TRP A 54 18.13 6.22 -2.70
N GLY A 55 17.36 6.62 -3.72
CA GLY A 55 17.85 7.47 -4.80
C GLY A 55 18.50 6.71 -5.94
N ASP A 56 17.98 5.53 -6.29
CA ASP A 56 18.48 4.74 -7.42
C ASP A 56 18.19 5.51 -8.73
N GLU A 57 19.23 5.81 -9.51
CA GLU A 57 19.08 6.31 -10.88
C GLU A 57 19.21 5.17 -11.88
N ASP A 58 18.67 5.36 -13.09
CA ASP A 58 18.67 4.37 -14.18
C ASP A 58 20.05 3.75 -14.47
N ASN A 59 21.14 4.43 -14.10
CA ASN A 59 22.51 3.97 -14.33
C ASN A 59 23.36 3.78 -13.05
N GLN A 60 22.83 4.08 -11.86
CA GLN A 60 23.55 3.90 -10.59
C GLN A 60 22.62 3.42 -9.48
N LYS A 61 22.78 2.14 -9.10
CA LYS A 61 22.15 1.58 -7.90
C LYS A 61 22.94 2.00 -6.66
N ARG A 62 22.30 2.76 -5.79
CA ARG A 62 22.80 3.09 -4.46
C ARG A 62 22.59 1.90 -3.53
N MET A 63 23.46 1.80 -2.52
CA MET A 63 23.38 0.72 -1.55
C MET A 63 22.14 0.90 -0.67
N HIS A 64 21.28 -0.13 -0.63
CA HIS A 64 20.12 -0.18 0.24
C HIS A 64 20.61 -0.52 1.67
N TRP A 65 20.72 0.48 2.53
CA TRP A 65 21.29 0.31 3.88
C TRP A 65 20.41 -0.52 4.82
N MET A 66 19.11 -0.65 4.50
CA MET A 66 18.16 -1.38 5.32
C MET A 66 17.13 -2.08 4.45
N ALA A 67 16.80 -3.33 4.82
CA ALA A 67 15.72 -4.07 4.19
C ALA A 67 14.38 -3.34 4.35
N TRP A 68 13.57 -3.31 3.29
CA TRP A 68 12.32 -2.53 3.29
C TRP A 68 11.35 -2.90 4.42
N TRP A 69 11.25 -4.19 4.77
CA TRP A 69 10.38 -4.63 5.86
C TRP A 69 10.75 -4.01 7.23
N LYS A 70 12.03 -3.70 7.47
CA LYS A 70 12.47 -2.99 8.68
C LYS A 70 12.08 -1.52 8.63
N MET A 71 12.01 -0.92 7.44
CA MET A 71 11.51 0.44 7.25
C MET A 71 10.00 0.55 7.57
N CYS A 72 9.26 -0.55 7.44
CA CYS A 72 7.84 -0.60 7.76
C CYS A 72 7.55 -0.61 9.28
N VAL A 73 8.53 -0.95 10.10
CA VAL A 73 8.40 -0.95 11.57
C VAL A 73 8.10 0.47 12.06
N PRO A 74 7.27 0.66 13.10
CA PRO A 74 7.00 1.99 13.67
C PRO A 74 8.28 2.74 14.06
N LYS A 75 8.24 4.08 14.00
CA LYS A 75 9.39 4.93 14.35
C LYS A 75 9.88 4.71 15.79
N GLU A 76 8.94 4.51 16.72
CA GLU A 76 9.21 4.21 18.13
C GLU A 76 9.99 2.90 18.32
N GLN A 77 9.92 1.98 17.35
CA GLN A 77 10.60 0.69 17.34
C GLN A 77 11.83 0.68 16.41
N GLY A 78 12.30 1.85 15.97
CA GLY A 78 13.52 1.99 15.16
C GLY A 78 13.33 1.83 13.65
N GLY A 79 12.10 1.78 13.15
CA GLY A 79 11.80 1.85 11.71
C GLY A 79 11.38 3.24 11.24
N MET A 80 10.74 3.33 10.07
CA MET A 80 10.24 4.59 9.51
C MET A 80 8.70 4.69 9.51
N GLY A 81 8.01 3.61 9.87
CA GLY A 81 6.55 3.53 9.85
C GLY A 81 5.98 3.60 8.44
N PHE A 82 6.69 3.04 7.45
CA PHE A 82 6.10 2.83 6.12
C PHE A 82 5.08 1.67 6.17
N CYS A 83 4.08 1.70 5.30
CA CYS A 83 3.10 0.62 5.23
C CYS A 83 3.60 -0.49 4.29
N ASP A 84 3.54 -1.74 4.74
CA ASP A 84 3.67 -2.87 3.83
C ASP A 84 2.39 -2.99 2.99
N ILE A 85 2.53 -2.82 1.68
CA ILE A 85 1.40 -2.77 0.74
C ILE A 85 0.58 -4.06 0.74
N HIS A 86 1.22 -5.22 0.94
CA HIS A 86 0.52 -6.49 0.94
C HIS A 86 -0.35 -6.66 2.19
N TYR A 87 0.23 -6.40 3.36
CA TYR A 87 -0.52 -6.47 4.62
C TYR A 87 -1.60 -5.39 4.70
N PHE A 88 -1.32 -4.20 4.20
CA PHE A 88 -2.30 -3.12 4.15
C PHE A 88 -3.49 -3.45 3.25
N ASN A 89 -3.25 -4.09 2.08
CA ASN A 89 -4.33 -4.60 1.23
C ASN A 89 -5.20 -5.62 1.95
N LEU A 90 -4.59 -6.60 2.64
CA LEU A 90 -5.34 -7.60 3.41
C LEU A 90 -6.16 -6.95 4.54
N ALA A 91 -5.59 -5.98 5.25
CA ALA A 91 -6.29 -5.26 6.30
C ALA A 91 -7.49 -4.45 5.76
N LEU A 92 -7.35 -3.79 4.61
CA LEU A 92 -8.46 -3.07 3.97
C LEU A 92 -9.57 -4.01 3.51
N LEU A 93 -9.23 -5.17 2.94
CA LEU A 93 -10.21 -6.18 2.57
C LEU A 93 -10.92 -6.76 3.80
N ALA A 94 -10.19 -7.03 4.88
CA ALA A 94 -10.77 -7.48 6.14
C ALA A 94 -11.73 -6.43 6.73
N LYS A 95 -11.38 -5.14 6.66
CA LYS A 95 -12.26 -4.04 7.05
C LYS A 95 -13.55 -4.02 6.23
N GLN A 96 -13.47 -4.22 4.91
CA GLN A 96 -14.67 -4.29 4.07
C GLN A 96 -15.51 -5.52 4.38
N ALA A 97 -14.87 -6.69 4.56
CA ALA A 97 -15.57 -7.90 4.96
C ALA A 97 -16.30 -7.73 6.30
N TRP A 98 -15.64 -7.10 7.28
CA TRP A 98 -16.26 -6.77 8.57
C TRP A 98 -17.49 -5.88 8.41
N HIS A 99 -17.40 -4.82 7.58
CA HIS A 99 -18.52 -3.94 7.32
C HIS A 99 -19.74 -4.65 6.70
N LEU A 100 -19.50 -5.67 5.84
CA LEU A 100 -20.59 -6.47 5.27
C LEU A 100 -21.30 -7.35 6.31
N VAL A 101 -20.56 -7.82 7.33
CA VAL A 101 -21.12 -8.62 8.43
C VAL A 101 -21.86 -7.74 9.42
N ASP A 102 -21.28 -6.59 9.76
CA ASP A 102 -21.82 -5.64 10.74
C ASP A 102 -23.05 -4.90 10.21
N ASN A 103 -23.11 -4.63 8.89
CA ASN A 103 -24.20 -3.87 8.25
C ASN A 103 -24.82 -4.66 7.08
N PRO A 104 -25.60 -5.72 7.37
CA PRO A 104 -26.16 -6.62 6.35
C PRO A 104 -27.22 -5.95 5.46
N GLU A 105 -27.87 -4.89 5.95
CA GLU A 105 -28.88 -4.11 5.21
C GLU A 105 -28.26 -3.04 4.28
N SER A 106 -26.93 -2.89 4.30
CA SER A 106 -26.28 -1.96 3.38
C SER A 106 -26.46 -2.41 1.93
N LEU A 107 -26.63 -1.45 1.00
CA LEU A 107 -26.80 -1.75 -0.43
C LEU A 107 -25.71 -2.70 -0.97
N CYS A 108 -24.47 -2.50 -0.52
CA CYS A 108 -23.34 -3.35 -0.89
C CYS A 108 -23.53 -4.80 -0.41
N ALA A 109 -23.92 -5.00 0.86
CA ALA A 109 -24.20 -6.33 1.41
C ALA A 109 -25.38 -7.01 0.72
N THR A 110 -26.47 -6.29 0.46
CA THR A 110 -27.65 -6.82 -0.24
C THR A 110 -27.31 -7.28 -1.66
N ILE A 111 -26.59 -6.46 -2.43
CA ILE A 111 -26.17 -6.80 -3.80
C ILE A 111 -25.21 -7.99 -3.80
N LEU A 112 -24.20 -8.00 -2.92
CA LEU A 112 -23.24 -9.10 -2.84
C LEU A 112 -23.89 -10.40 -2.38
N ARG A 113 -24.82 -10.33 -1.42
CA ARG A 113 -25.60 -11.49 -0.96
C ARG A 113 -26.45 -12.06 -2.09
N ALA A 114 -27.19 -11.23 -2.81
CA ALA A 114 -27.99 -11.67 -3.95
C ALA A 114 -27.15 -12.31 -5.06
N LYS A 115 -25.95 -11.77 -5.33
CA LYS A 115 -25.06 -12.26 -6.38
C LYS A 115 -24.33 -13.56 -6.02
N TYR A 116 -23.78 -13.65 -4.81
CA TYR A 116 -22.86 -14.74 -4.42
C TYR A 116 -23.50 -15.78 -3.50
N PHE A 117 -24.59 -15.44 -2.81
CA PHE A 117 -25.31 -16.34 -1.90
C PHE A 117 -26.81 -16.45 -2.25
N PRO A 118 -27.18 -16.76 -3.51
CA PRO A 118 -28.58 -16.76 -3.96
C PRO A 118 -29.45 -17.86 -3.32
N LYS A 119 -28.84 -18.85 -2.65
CA LYS A 119 -29.52 -19.99 -2.02
C LYS A 119 -29.67 -19.88 -0.50
N VAL A 120 -29.30 -18.74 0.08
CA VAL A 120 -29.52 -18.45 1.52
C VAL A 120 -30.75 -17.54 1.65
N ILE A 121 -31.89 -18.12 1.29
CA ILE A 121 -33.27 -17.63 1.51
C ILE A 121 -34.05 -18.84 2.00
#